data_AF-A0A3M2GTX1-F1
#
_entry.id   AF-A0A3M2GTX1-F1
#
_cell.length_a   1.000
_cell.length_b   1.000
_cell.length_c   1.000
_cell.angle_alpha   90.00
_cell.angle_beta   90.00
_cell.angle_gamma   90.00
#
_symmetry.space_group_name_H-M   'P 1'
#
loop_
_entity.id
_entity.type
_entity.pdbx_description
1 polymer ?
#
loop_
_entity_poly.entity_id
_entity_poly.type
_entity_poly.pdbx_seq_one_letter_code
_entity_poly.pdbx_strand_id
1 'polypeptide(L)'
;MANNNRQLLMLTDVHTKGDAPPPPPTDMFFTDRAQLRTGLIDAVRFGVAVGLGAALLFLIIAVVAALSGASAALSFFETIYPGFTTGTVEAFVFGFAWTFLYGLILGVIIGVIYNSLFRQAVAATVSNDMFG
;
A
#
# COMPACT_ATOMS: atom_id res chain seq x y z
N MET A 1 58.33 38.41 20.89
CA MET A 1 57.65 37.29 21.58
C MET A 1 56.19 37.69 21.84
N ALA A 2 55.34 37.62 20.82
CA ALA A 2 53.94 38.05 20.91
C ALA A 2 53.08 37.16 20.02
N ASN A 3 52.58 36.03 20.52
CA ASN A 3 51.56 35.27 19.78
C ASN A 3 50.72 34.26 20.60
N ASN A 4 50.46 34.47 21.88
CA ASN A 4 49.65 33.52 22.68
C ASN A 4 48.28 34.07 23.12
N ASN A 5 48.00 35.36 22.93
CA ASN A 5 46.76 35.97 23.44
C ASN A 5 45.57 35.93 22.46
N ARG A 6 45.78 35.53 21.20
CA ARG A 6 44.69 35.42 20.20
C ARG A 6 43.96 34.08 20.21
N GLN A 7 44.59 33.02 20.72
CA GLN A 7 43.94 31.71 20.80
C GLN A 7 42.98 31.60 21.99
N LEU A 8 43.21 32.36 23.06
CA LEU A 8 42.31 32.41 24.22
C LEU A 8 41.01 33.17 23.96
N LEU A 9 40.96 34.06 22.96
CA LEU A 9 39.75 34.82 22.62
C LEU A 9 38.80 34.07 21.66
N MET A 10 39.27 32.99 21.00
CA MET A 10 38.43 32.18 20.11
C MET A 10 37.76 30.98 20.82
N LEU A 11 38.16 30.66 22.06
CA LEU A 11 37.57 29.54 22.81
C LEU A 11 36.42 29.95 23.74
N THR A 12 36.19 31.24 23.95
CA THR A 12 35.14 31.74 24.86
C THR A 12 33.79 32.00 24.18
N ASP A 13 33.73 32.08 22.85
CA ASP A 13 32.48 32.33 22.12
C ASP A 13 31.70 31.06 21.72
N VAL A 14 32.22 29.86 22.00
CA VAL A 14 31.50 28.61 21.71
C VAL A 14 30.60 28.16 22.88
N HIS A 15 30.73 28.78 24.06
CA HIS A 15 29.95 28.42 25.25
C HIS A 15 28.88 29.42 25.69
N THR A 16 28.71 30.54 24.99
CA THR A 16 27.68 31.57 25.29
C THR A 16 26.44 31.49 24.42
N LYS A 17 26.22 30.38 23.70
CA LYS A 17 24.91 30.05 23.10
C LYS A 17 24.14 29.09 24.00
N GLY A 18 24.09 29.43 25.29
CA GLY A 18 23.61 28.58 26.39
C GLY A 18 22.15 28.78 26.81
N ASP A 19 21.34 29.53 26.07
CA ASP A 19 19.90 29.73 26.38
C ASP A 19 18.97 29.40 25.21
N ALA A 20 19.47 28.80 24.13
CA ALA A 20 18.58 28.19 23.16
C ALA A 20 18.19 26.81 23.72
N PRO A 21 16.88 26.53 23.95
CA PRO A 21 16.45 25.20 24.33
C PRO A 21 17.04 24.21 23.32
N PRO A 22 17.52 23.03 23.78
CA PRO A 22 18.08 22.03 22.89
C PRO A 22 17.09 21.81 21.73
N PRO A 23 17.56 21.76 20.47
CA PRO A 23 16.66 21.56 19.34
C PRO A 23 15.80 20.33 19.64
N PRO A 24 14.48 20.40 19.42
CA PRO A 24 13.59 19.29 19.73
C PRO A 24 14.15 18.02 19.09
N PRO A 25 14.14 16.87 19.79
CA PRO A 25 14.74 15.63 19.30
C PRO A 25 14.22 15.34 17.89
N THR A 26 15.09 15.49 16.90
CA THR A 26 14.75 15.27 15.48
C THR A 26 14.24 13.85 15.25
N ASP A 27 14.61 12.94 16.14
CA ASP A 27 14.34 11.52 16.08
C ASP A 27 12.85 11.17 16.25
N MET A 28 12.07 12.00 16.93
CA MET A 28 10.62 11.75 17.10
C MET A 28 9.88 11.84 15.75
N PHE A 29 10.21 12.84 14.92
CA PHE A 29 9.59 13.00 13.59
C PHE A 29 9.94 11.86 12.61
N PHE A 30 11.12 11.26 12.75
CA PHE A 30 11.52 10.11 11.93
C PHE A 30 10.81 8.83 12.37
N THR A 31 10.60 8.66 13.68
CA THR A 31 9.97 7.48 14.26
C THR A 31 8.48 7.41 13.88
N ASP A 32 7.75 8.52 13.94
CA ASP A 32 6.33 8.58 13.56
C ASP A 32 6.10 8.29 12.08
N ARG A 33 6.95 8.85 11.21
CA ARG A 33 6.87 8.58 9.76
C ARG A 33 7.23 7.15 9.43
N ALA A 34 8.15 6.53 10.17
CA ALA A 34 8.49 5.12 10.01
C ALA A 34 7.33 4.21 10.46
N GLN A 35 6.69 4.51 11.59
CA GLN A 35 5.51 3.77 12.08
C GLN A 35 4.31 3.85 11.12
N LEU A 36 4.04 5.03 10.56
CA LEU A 36 3.01 5.21 9.54
C LEU A 36 3.31 4.38 8.29
N ARG A 37 4.58 4.27 7.87
CA ARG A 37 4.99 3.45 6.72
C ARG A 37 4.86 1.95 6.97
N THR A 38 5.11 1.48 8.19
CA THR A 38 4.99 0.05 8.53
C THR A 38 3.53 -0.44 8.55
N GLY A 39 2.56 0.43 8.81
CA GLY A 39 1.13 0.10 8.80
C GLY A 39 0.43 0.25 7.44
N LEU A 40 1.07 0.89 6.47
CA LEU A 40 0.48 1.13 5.14
C LEU A 40 0.63 -0.12 4.26
N ILE A 41 -0.48 -0.54 3.65
CA ILE A 41 -0.46 -1.63 2.68
C ILE A 41 0.09 -1.08 1.36
N ASP A 42 1.03 -1.81 0.76
CA ASP A 42 1.42 -1.56 -0.64
C ASP A 42 0.25 -1.95 -1.55
N ALA A 43 -0.53 -0.94 -1.95
CA ALA A 43 -1.77 -1.12 -2.70
C ALA A 43 -1.54 -1.83 -4.04
N VAL A 44 -0.36 -1.67 -4.65
CA VAL A 44 -0.02 -2.34 -5.92
C VAL A 44 0.22 -3.82 -5.67
N ARG A 45 1.03 -4.17 -4.65
CA ARG A 45 1.28 -5.59 -4.30
C ARG A 45 -0.01 -6.29 -3.87
N PHE A 46 -0.84 -5.61 -3.10
CA PHE A 46 -2.14 -6.11 -2.70
C PHE A 46 -3.07 -6.29 -3.92
N GLY A 47 -3.11 -5.31 -4.81
CA GLY A 47 -3.80 -5.40 -6.11
C GLY A 47 -3.37 -6.62 -6.91
N VAL A 48 -2.07 -6.82 -7.10
CA VAL A 48 -1.52 -7.99 -7.82
C VAL A 48 -1.94 -9.30 -7.14
N ALA A 49 -1.89 -9.39 -5.81
CA ALA A 49 -2.31 -10.58 -5.09
C ALA A 49 -3.81 -10.90 -5.29
N VAL A 50 -4.67 -9.89 -5.22
CA VAL A 50 -6.12 -10.03 -5.48
C VAL A 50 -6.37 -10.41 -6.94
N GLY A 51 -5.67 -9.78 -7.89
CA GLY A 51 -5.72 -10.09 -9.31
C GLY A 51 -5.35 -11.55 -9.60
N LEU A 52 -4.23 -12.02 -9.05
CA LEU A 52 -3.81 -13.42 -9.18
C LEU A 52 -4.81 -14.39 -8.54
N GLY A 53 -5.34 -14.06 -7.37
CA GLY A 53 -6.36 -14.86 -6.71
C GLY A 53 -7.64 -14.99 -7.54
N ALA A 54 -8.11 -13.89 -8.12
CA ALA A 54 -9.28 -13.87 -9.00
C ALA A 54 -9.04 -14.67 -10.30
N ALA A 55 -7.85 -14.53 -10.91
CA ALA A 55 -7.48 -15.27 -12.11
C ALA A 55 -7.34 -16.78 -11.86
N LEU A 56 -6.82 -17.17 -10.69
CA LEU A 56 -6.78 -18.58 -10.27
C LEU A 56 -8.17 -19.14 -10.03
N LEU A 57 -9.08 -18.36 -9.41
CA LEU A 57 -10.46 -18.78 -9.23
C LEU A 57 -11.16 -19.00 -10.58
N PHE A 58 -10.95 -18.10 -11.54
CA PHE A 58 -11.43 -18.25 -12.91
C PHE A 58 -10.90 -19.54 -13.56
N LEU A 59 -9.60 -19.82 -13.42
CA LEU A 59 -8.99 -21.05 -13.92
C LEU A 59 -9.68 -22.30 -13.32
N ILE A 60 -9.92 -22.31 -12.01
CA ILE A 60 -10.61 -23.41 -11.33
C ILE A 60 -12.02 -23.59 -11.88
N ILE A 61 -12.79 -22.49 -12.02
CA ILE A 61 -14.16 -22.53 -12.56
C ILE A 61 -14.15 -23.05 -14.00
N ALA A 62 -13.21 -22.59 -14.83
CA ALA A 62 -13.07 -23.04 -16.22
C ALA A 62 -12.76 -24.54 -16.30
N VAL A 63 -11.85 -25.04 -15.46
CA VAL A 63 -11.53 -26.49 -15.40
C VAL A 63 -12.74 -27.30 -14.92
N VAL A 64 -13.43 -26.86 -13.87
CA VAL A 64 -14.63 -27.52 -13.37
C VAL A 64 -15.72 -27.55 -14.43
N ALA A 65 -15.94 -26.44 -15.15
CA ALA A 65 -16.92 -26.37 -16.25
C ALA A 65 -16.57 -27.32 -17.40
N ALA A 66 -15.29 -27.39 -17.78
CA ALA A 66 -14.80 -28.29 -18.82
C ALA A 66 -14.97 -29.78 -18.45
N LEU A 67 -14.77 -30.15 -17.18
CA LEU A 67 -14.87 -31.53 -16.71
C LEU A 67 -16.30 -31.97 -16.40
N SER A 68 -17.15 -31.06 -15.92
CA SER A 68 -18.51 -31.38 -15.49
C SER A 68 -19.55 -31.35 -16.61
N GLY A 69 -19.22 -30.76 -17.77
CA GLY A 69 -20.17 -30.55 -18.86
C GLY A 69 -21.38 -29.68 -18.45
N ALA A 70 -21.27 -28.96 -17.33
CA ALA A 70 -22.39 -28.25 -16.71
C ALA A 70 -22.76 -26.99 -17.50
N SER A 71 -23.69 -27.15 -18.44
CA SER A 71 -24.18 -26.09 -19.35
C SER A 71 -24.80 -24.89 -18.63
N ALA A 72 -25.39 -25.08 -17.45
CA ALA A 72 -26.08 -24.00 -16.73
C ALA A 72 -25.12 -22.96 -16.15
N ALA A 73 -24.05 -23.38 -15.47
CA ALA A 73 -23.04 -22.45 -14.94
C ALA A 73 -22.34 -21.69 -16.10
N LEU A 74 -22.11 -22.40 -17.19
CA LEU A 74 -21.55 -21.86 -18.42
C LEU A 74 -22.39 -20.74 -19.03
N SER A 75 -23.69 -20.97 -19.19
CA SER A 75 -24.62 -19.96 -19.72
C SER A 75 -24.73 -18.70 -18.84
N PHE A 76 -24.62 -18.87 -17.52
CA PHE A 76 -24.57 -17.75 -16.58
C PHE A 76 -23.30 -16.92 -16.76
N PHE A 77 -22.15 -17.56 -16.91
CA PHE A 77 -20.87 -16.87 -17.15
C PHE A 77 -20.79 -16.22 -18.54
N GLU A 78 -21.35 -16.84 -19.58
CA GLU A 78 -21.49 -16.22 -20.91
C GLU A 78 -22.28 -14.90 -20.87
N THR A 79 -23.27 -14.81 -19.97
CA THR A 79 -24.10 -13.60 -19.82
C THR A 79 -23.34 -12.47 -19.11
N ILE A 80 -22.50 -12.81 -18.14
CA ILE A 80 -21.81 -11.82 -17.29
C ILE A 80 -20.47 -11.40 -17.91
N TYR A 81 -19.79 -12.33 -18.58
CA TYR A 81 -18.48 -12.12 -19.19
C TYR A 81 -18.58 -12.24 -20.71
N PRO A 82 -18.78 -11.11 -21.42
CA PRO A 82 -18.72 -11.11 -22.88
C PRO A 82 -17.33 -11.58 -23.31
N GLY A 83 -17.28 -12.71 -24.02
CA GLY A 83 -16.04 -13.39 -24.42
C GLY A 83 -15.81 -14.75 -23.76
N PHE A 84 -16.67 -15.21 -22.84
CA PHE A 84 -16.62 -16.56 -22.29
C PHE A 84 -17.23 -17.60 -23.24
N THR A 85 -16.89 -17.59 -24.53
CA THR A 85 -17.31 -18.66 -25.43
C THR A 85 -16.48 -19.90 -25.13
N THR A 86 -17.10 -20.91 -24.52
CA THR A 86 -16.41 -22.17 -24.29
C THR A 86 -16.02 -22.85 -25.58
N GLY A 87 -14.73 -23.08 -25.75
CA GLY A 87 -14.19 -23.87 -26.86
C GLY A 87 -13.02 -23.23 -27.59
N THR A 88 -12.69 -21.95 -27.33
CA THR A 88 -11.54 -21.30 -27.95
C THR A 88 -10.49 -20.90 -26.92
N VAL A 89 -9.21 -21.14 -27.25
CA VAL A 89 -8.07 -20.75 -26.40
C VAL A 89 -8.02 -19.22 -26.24
N GLU A 90 -8.43 -18.48 -27.27
CA GLU A 90 -8.49 -17.02 -27.26
C GLU A 90 -9.44 -16.48 -26.19
N ALA A 91 -10.67 -17.01 -26.13
CA ALA A 91 -11.67 -16.67 -25.11
C ALA A 91 -11.14 -16.93 -23.69
N PHE A 92 -10.45 -18.05 -23.50
CA PHE A 92 -9.84 -18.40 -22.21
C PHE A 92 -8.77 -17.40 -21.80
N VAL A 93 -7.84 -17.06 -22.70
CA VAL A 93 -6.75 -16.09 -22.41
C VAL A 93 -7.32 -14.70 -22.14
N PHE A 94 -8.32 -14.28 -22.93
CA PHE A 94 -9.00 -13.00 -22.70
C PHE A 94 -9.71 -12.98 -21.35
N GLY A 95 -10.51 -14.00 -21.03
CA GLY A 95 -11.23 -14.09 -19.75
C GLY A 95 -10.28 -14.12 -18.55
N PHE A 96 -9.17 -14.84 -18.66
CA PHE A 96 -8.14 -14.88 -17.62
C PHE A 96 -7.51 -13.49 -17.40
N ALA A 97 -7.06 -12.84 -18.48
CA ALA A 97 -6.46 -11.51 -18.40
C ALA A 97 -7.45 -10.46 -17.87
N TRP A 98 -8.72 -10.56 -18.29
CA TRP A 98 -9.77 -9.64 -17.87
C TRP A 98 -10.12 -9.80 -16.39
N THR A 99 -10.23 -11.05 -15.92
CA THR A 99 -10.47 -11.34 -14.50
C THR A 99 -9.30 -10.89 -13.64
N PHE A 100 -8.07 -11.12 -14.10
CA PHE A 100 -6.87 -10.59 -13.44
C PHE A 100 -6.92 -9.06 -13.33
N LEU A 101 -7.25 -8.36 -14.41
CA LEU A 101 -7.32 -6.91 -14.45
C LEU A 101 -8.39 -6.37 -13.49
N TYR A 102 -9.57 -6.99 -13.46
CA TYR A 102 -10.62 -6.60 -12.50
C TYR A 102 -10.19 -6.83 -11.05
N GLY A 103 -9.60 -7.99 -10.74
CA GLY A 103 -9.08 -8.27 -9.40
C GLY A 103 -7.96 -7.29 -9.01
N LEU A 104 -7.09 -6.93 -9.95
CA LEU A 104 -6.04 -5.94 -9.75
C LEU A 104 -6.60 -4.55 -9.46
N ILE A 105 -7.52 -4.06 -10.29
CA ILE A 105 -8.17 -2.76 -10.09
C ILE A 105 -8.90 -2.73 -8.74
N LEU A 106 -9.69 -3.76 -8.43
CA LEU A 106 -10.42 -3.88 -7.18
C LEU A 106 -9.46 -3.86 -5.97
N GLY A 107 -8.40 -4.66 -6.02
CA GLY A 107 -7.42 -4.72 -4.94
C GLY A 107 -6.68 -3.38 -4.75
N VAL A 108 -6.29 -2.70 -5.83
CA VAL A 108 -5.69 -1.36 -5.74
C VAL A 108 -6.65 -0.36 -5.09
N ILE A 109 -7.92 -0.35 -5.51
CA ILE A 109 -8.94 0.54 -4.94
C ILE A 109 -9.10 0.27 -3.44
N ILE A 110 -9.24 -1.00 -3.05
CA ILE A 110 -9.35 -1.39 -1.64
C ILE A 110 -8.10 -0.97 -0.85
N GLY A 111 -6.90 -1.18 -1.40
CA GLY A 111 -5.64 -0.79 -0.76
C GLY A 111 -5.53 0.72 -0.55
N VAL A 112 -5.96 1.52 -1.53
CA VAL A 112 -5.99 2.99 -1.42
C VAL A 112 -7.01 3.43 -0.36
N ILE A 113 -8.22 2.86 -0.37
CA ILE A 113 -9.26 3.17 0.62
C ILE A 113 -8.78 2.82 2.03
N TYR A 114 -8.21 1.62 2.22
CA TYR A 114 -7.65 1.17 3.48
C TYR A 114 -6.58 2.15 3.99
N ASN A 115 -5.63 2.52 3.13
CA ASN A 115 -4.58 3.46 3.47
C ASN A 115 -5.11 4.85 3.84
N SER A 116 -6.18 5.31 3.18
CA SER A 116 -6.84 6.58 3.50
C SER A 116 -7.50 6.54 4.88
N LEU A 117 -8.28 5.49 5.17
CA LEU A 117 -8.96 5.32 6.45
C LEU A 117 -7.97 5.14 7.60
N PHE A 118 -6.91 4.37 7.38
CA PHE A 118 -5.85 4.16 8.38
C PHE A 118 -5.17 5.47 8.75
N ARG A 119 -4.84 6.33 7.77
CA ARG A 119 -4.27 7.66 8.02
C ARG A 119 -5.19 8.55 8.85
N GLN A 120 -6.49 8.51 8.57
CA GLN A 120 -7.49 9.28 9.34
C GLN A 120 -7.60 8.79 10.78
N ALA A 121 -7.61 7.46 10.99
CA ALA A 121 -7.67 6.87 12.32
C ALA A 121 -6.46 7.24 13.18
N VAL A 122 -5.25 7.17 12.63
CA VAL A 122 -4.02 7.56 13.35
C VAL A 122 -4.03 9.04 13.72
N ALA A 123 -4.48 9.92 12.81
CA ALA A 123 -4.61 11.35 13.10
C ALA A 123 -5.61 11.64 14.22
N ALA A 124 -6.73 10.91 14.26
CA ALA A 124 -7.75 11.05 15.30
C ALA A 124 -7.22 10.64 16.69
N THR A 125 -6.52 9.49 16.80
CA THR A 125 -5.93 9.02 18.06
C THR A 125 -4.94 10.04 18.63
N VAL A 126 -4.03 10.54 17.80
CA VAL A 126 -3.02 11.54 18.19
C VAL A 126 -3.66 12.83 18.71
N SER A 127 -4.78 13.26 18.13
CA SER A 127 -5.51 14.43 18.61
C SER A 127 -6.13 14.20 20.00
N ASN A 128 -6.64 13.00 20.25
CA ASN A 128 -7.28 12.66 21.52
C ASN A 128 -6.27 12.59 22.66
N ASP A 129 -5.06 12.07 22.39
CA ASP A 129 -3.97 12.00 23.38
C ASP A 129 -3.39 13.38 23.75
N MET A 130 -3.54 14.39 22.88
CA MET A 130 -3.05 15.75 23.13
C MET A 130 -4.03 16.65 23.90
N PHE A 131 -5.32 16.33 23.89
CA PHE A 131 -6.37 17.17 24.49
C PHE A 131 -7.21 16.44 25.56
N GLY A 132 -6.91 15.17 25.82
CA GLY A 132 -7.58 14.33 26.83
C GLY A 132 -6.94 14.36 28.22
#